data_AF-A0A8H7GB17-F1
#
_entry.id   AF-A0A8H7GB17-F1
#
_cell.length_a   1.000
_cell.length_b   1.000
_cell.length_c   1.000
_cell.angle_alpha   90.00
_cell.angle_beta   90.00
_cell.angle_gamma   90.00
#
_symmetry.space_group_name_H-M   'P 1'
#
loop_
_entity.id
_entity.type
_entity.pdbx_description
1 polymer ?
#
loop_
_entity_poly.entity_id
_entity_poly.type
_entity_poly.pdbx_seq_one_letter_code
_entity_poly.pdbx_strand_id
1 'polypeptide(L)'
;MPTLPNRRSFERAIEGWKKHIIPYTPQHVFDCSSGDPVRKYVFRQLFMMIRILEGGNPKEIEPASFQIMPLWPSIWIWLQVLCAQEENPSISESGDATGPLWVIRVLFAFLHSDPRTHLSTLVARTDGLKAMIATMWIDEGAGTPGANGYGVSILFKSDFPFAPPLLLPEVLGQCGGRTNIVVKILLRRIKINAKQPVPDLTALRFDNSLLMDQLELRDTGSKILRPAILSQRTLIATVVDVLALLLKFKETQPTEPITDLLAFQMDVIFRRFQITGYDCVVQLMRTTILKLIVQVTASDCGSDHRIVVASTKLLRSVFCVAPAANSFNTAAKSVRQSIGSDSTKFCLIAPFFVHAGGDFLAGPDLRFLSHVITGQLVQLMPFFNERSFFSDPPSGPSQITLDLPRKFFLFLDYAYEEGEPTPNPVIPKVLNIEDPTTEDVLRRSTPRMKFTNEWHTAWSRSIWPKSAFLAYVVPVFVYLPSEWEKPEAVTALCGVYFNNSREGHVM
;
A
#
# COMPACT_ATOMS: atom_id res chain seq x y z
N MET A 1 -10.90 -26.40 20.19
CA MET A 1 -9.97 -25.55 20.97
C MET A 1 -9.19 -26.44 21.92
N PRO A 2 -7.84 -26.42 21.89
CA PRO A 2 -7.04 -27.16 22.86
C PRO A 2 -7.24 -26.54 24.25
N THR A 3 -7.54 -27.37 25.24
CA THR A 3 -7.68 -26.97 26.65
C THR A 3 -6.44 -26.20 27.10
N LEU A 4 -6.65 -25.12 27.87
CA LEU A 4 -5.56 -24.40 28.54
C LEU A 4 -4.66 -25.41 29.26
N PRO A 5 -3.33 -25.24 29.25
CA PRO A 5 -2.46 -26.12 30.01
C PRO A 5 -2.93 -26.14 31.45
N ASN A 6 -3.21 -27.33 31.97
CA ASN A 6 -3.48 -27.49 33.40
C ASN A 6 -2.25 -26.96 34.14
N ARG A 7 -2.43 -26.11 35.16
CA ARG A 7 -1.40 -25.60 36.08
C ARG A 7 -0.36 -26.66 36.48
N ARG A 8 -0.80 -27.92 36.64
CA ARG A 8 0.07 -29.08 36.89
C ARG A 8 1.15 -29.31 35.83
N SER A 9 0.85 -29.10 34.55
CA SER A 9 1.82 -29.25 33.45
C SER A 9 2.91 -28.20 33.51
N PHE A 10 2.58 -26.97 33.91
CA PHE A 10 3.54 -25.90 34.11
C PHE A 10 4.43 -26.14 35.33
N GLU A 11 3.84 -26.52 36.46
CA GLU A 11 4.61 -26.87 37.67
C GLU A 11 5.57 -28.02 37.40
N ARG A 12 5.13 -29.04 36.66
CA ARG A 12 6.01 -30.13 36.17
C ARG A 12 7.10 -29.64 35.23
N ALA A 13 6.84 -28.59 34.44
CA ALA A 13 7.84 -28.04 33.54
C ALA A 13 8.91 -27.25 34.29
N ILE A 14 8.52 -26.46 35.28
CA ILE A 14 9.45 -25.78 36.19
C ILE A 14 10.33 -26.80 36.92
N GLU A 15 9.72 -27.85 37.48
CA GLU A 15 10.46 -28.89 38.19
C GLU A 15 11.37 -29.71 37.24
N GLY A 16 10.84 -30.06 36.07
CA GLY A 16 11.61 -30.73 35.02
C GLY A 16 12.83 -29.92 34.58
N TRP A 17 12.67 -28.60 34.43
CA TRP A 17 13.77 -27.69 34.12
C TRP A 17 14.84 -27.70 35.22
N LYS A 18 14.43 -27.53 36.48
CA LYS A 18 15.33 -27.53 37.63
C LYS A 18 16.11 -28.84 37.77
N LYS A 19 15.43 -29.97 37.61
CA LYS A 19 16.02 -31.29 37.86
C LYS A 19 16.84 -31.83 36.69
N HIS A 20 16.45 -31.54 35.46
CA HIS A 20 16.98 -32.22 34.28
C HIS A 20 17.60 -31.29 33.23
N ILE A 21 17.44 -29.96 33.32
CA ILE A 21 18.02 -29.02 32.36
C ILE A 21 19.11 -28.18 33.01
N ILE A 22 18.85 -27.58 34.19
CA ILE A 22 19.86 -26.75 34.89
C ILE A 22 21.18 -27.50 35.13
N PRO A 23 21.18 -28.75 35.66
CA PRO A 23 22.44 -29.44 35.95
C PRO A 23 23.28 -29.75 34.70
N TYR A 24 22.64 -29.80 33.54
CA TYR A 24 23.26 -30.06 32.24
C TYR A 24 23.35 -28.80 31.38
N THR A 25 23.03 -27.63 31.95
CA THR A 25 23.18 -26.37 31.24
C THR A 25 24.68 -26.09 31.13
N PRO A 26 25.19 -25.94 29.91
CA PRO A 26 26.61 -25.77 29.69
C PRO A 26 27.09 -24.43 30.25
N GLN A 27 28.27 -24.43 30.87
CA GLN A 27 28.91 -23.21 31.36
C GLN A 27 29.59 -22.40 30.23
N HIS A 28 29.96 -23.07 29.14
CA HIS A 28 30.61 -22.51 27.95
C HIS A 28 30.04 -23.13 26.67
N VAL A 29 30.22 -22.45 25.53
CA VAL A 29 29.70 -22.79 24.19
C VAL A 29 29.49 -24.28 23.99
N PHE A 30 28.24 -24.68 23.76
CA PHE A 30 27.82 -26.08 23.73
C PHE A 30 27.38 -26.47 22.33
N ASP A 31 28.12 -27.43 21.76
CA ASP A 31 27.78 -28.05 20.49
C ASP A 31 26.83 -29.23 20.75
N CYS A 32 25.53 -28.94 20.84
CA CYS A 32 24.51 -29.95 21.05
C CYS A 32 24.12 -30.57 19.69
N SER A 33 24.43 -31.84 19.44
CA SER A 33 24.01 -32.46 18.18
C SER A 33 22.48 -32.41 18.01
N SER A 34 21.97 -32.35 16.78
CA SER A 34 20.52 -32.36 16.50
C SER A 34 19.80 -33.60 17.05
N GLY A 35 20.54 -34.69 17.31
CA GLY A 35 20.03 -35.93 17.90
C GLY A 35 20.00 -35.95 19.44
N ASP A 36 20.47 -34.90 20.12
CA ASP A 36 20.58 -34.90 21.58
C ASP A 36 19.19 -34.95 22.26
N PRO A 37 18.93 -35.92 23.15
CA PRO A 37 17.66 -36.05 23.86
C PRO A 37 17.36 -34.84 24.78
N VAL A 38 18.39 -34.16 25.30
CA VAL A 38 18.23 -32.96 26.14
C VAL A 38 17.58 -31.84 25.33
N ARG A 39 17.91 -31.68 24.04
CA ARG A 39 17.30 -30.67 23.17
C ARG A 39 15.78 -30.86 23.06
N LYS A 40 15.32 -32.08 22.80
CA LYS A 40 13.87 -32.41 22.76
C LYS A 40 13.20 -32.13 24.10
N TYR A 41 13.89 -32.42 25.20
CA TYR A 41 13.40 -32.16 26.54
C TYR A 41 13.29 -30.64 26.81
N VAL A 42 14.29 -29.85 26.43
CA VAL A 42 14.29 -28.38 26.50
C VAL A 42 13.10 -27.79 25.77
N PHE A 43 12.86 -28.16 24.50
CA PHE A 43 11.70 -27.69 23.76
C PHE A 43 10.38 -28.01 24.46
N ARG A 44 10.24 -29.23 24.97
CA ARG A 44 9.04 -29.65 25.69
C ARG A 44 8.81 -28.81 26.94
N GLN A 45 9.84 -28.51 27.71
CA GLN A 45 9.69 -27.69 28.92
C GLN A 45 9.39 -26.24 28.57
N LEU A 46 10.10 -25.64 27.61
CA LEU A 46 9.82 -24.27 27.14
C LEU A 46 8.39 -24.17 26.62
N PHE A 47 7.94 -25.13 25.80
CA PHE A 47 6.58 -25.16 25.29
C PHE A 47 5.53 -25.13 26.41
N MET A 48 5.71 -25.95 27.44
CA MET A 48 4.78 -25.99 28.58
C MET A 48 4.79 -24.68 29.38
N MET A 49 5.95 -24.03 29.51
CA MET A 49 6.07 -22.72 30.18
C MET A 49 5.37 -21.61 29.37
N ILE A 50 5.65 -21.50 28.07
CA ILE A 50 5.11 -20.42 27.24
C ILE A 50 3.61 -20.51 27.06
N ARG A 51 3.01 -21.72 27.07
CA ARG A 51 1.56 -21.82 26.89
C ARG A 51 0.76 -21.18 28.03
N ILE A 52 1.30 -21.12 29.25
CA ILE A 52 0.67 -20.35 30.34
C ILE A 52 0.80 -18.86 30.09
N LEU A 53 1.92 -18.40 29.54
CA LEU A 53 2.14 -16.98 29.24
C LEU A 53 1.30 -16.51 28.05
N GLU A 54 1.15 -17.33 27.00
CA GLU A 54 0.39 -17.01 25.79
C GLU A 54 -1.14 -17.04 26.00
N GLY A 55 -1.64 -17.90 26.90
CA GLY A 55 -3.09 -18.16 27.06
C GLY A 55 -3.65 -17.90 28.45
N GLY A 56 -2.81 -17.59 29.44
CA GLY A 56 -3.23 -17.41 30.82
C GLY A 56 -4.00 -16.11 31.05
N ASN A 57 -4.84 -16.10 32.08
CA ASN A 57 -5.38 -14.85 32.62
C ASN A 57 -4.23 -14.01 33.19
N PRO A 58 -4.22 -12.66 33.10
CA PRO A 58 -3.24 -11.81 33.78
C PRO A 58 -2.94 -12.19 35.24
N LYS A 59 -3.92 -12.73 35.98
CA LYS A 59 -3.76 -13.23 37.36
C LYS A 59 -2.87 -14.47 37.48
N GLU A 60 -2.71 -15.25 36.41
CA GLU A 60 -1.88 -16.45 36.34
C GLU A 60 -0.50 -16.16 35.74
N ILE A 61 -0.42 -15.20 34.82
CA ILE A 61 0.81 -14.82 34.12
C ILE A 61 1.87 -14.30 35.10
N GLU A 62 1.50 -13.46 36.06
CA GLU A 62 2.48 -12.87 36.99
C GLU A 62 3.09 -13.93 37.95
N PRO A 63 2.29 -14.79 38.64
CA PRO A 63 2.85 -15.89 39.42
C PRO A 63 3.68 -16.88 38.60
N ALA A 64 3.31 -17.15 37.34
CA ALA A 64 4.09 -17.99 36.45
C ALA A 64 5.43 -17.33 36.09
N SER A 65 5.40 -16.02 35.79
CA SER A 65 6.59 -15.21 35.51
C SER A 65 7.59 -15.26 36.67
N PHE A 66 7.13 -15.11 37.91
CA PHE A 66 7.99 -15.22 39.10
C PHE A 66 8.66 -16.59 39.25
N GLN A 67 8.00 -17.68 38.84
CA GLN A 67 8.57 -19.02 38.90
C GLN A 67 9.59 -19.28 37.79
N ILE A 68 9.42 -18.65 36.62
CA ILE A 68 10.34 -18.77 35.48
C ILE A 68 11.60 -17.91 35.71
N MET A 69 11.48 -16.74 36.33
CA MET A 69 12.60 -15.79 36.49
C MET A 69 13.91 -16.42 37.02
N PRO A 70 13.91 -17.25 38.08
CA PRO A 70 15.13 -17.89 38.56
C PRO A 70 15.77 -18.86 37.56
N LEU A 71 15.00 -19.36 36.59
CA LEU A 71 15.45 -20.28 35.54
C LEU A 71 16.03 -19.54 34.33
N TRP A 72 15.79 -18.23 34.22
CA TRP A 72 16.11 -17.44 33.04
C TRP A 72 17.57 -17.55 32.58
N PRO A 73 18.60 -17.52 33.45
CA PRO A 73 19.98 -17.67 32.99
C PRO A 73 20.23 -18.97 32.22
N SER A 74 19.64 -20.08 32.68
CA SER A 74 19.74 -21.38 32.00
C SER A 74 18.88 -21.41 30.72
N ILE A 75 17.67 -20.85 30.76
CA ILE A 75 16.82 -20.70 29.56
C ILE A 75 17.55 -19.91 28.47
N TRP A 76 18.17 -18.80 28.83
CA TRP A 76 18.88 -17.93 27.91
C TRP A 76 20.01 -18.66 27.18
N ILE A 77 20.86 -19.39 27.91
CA ILE A 77 21.91 -20.22 27.31
C ILE A 77 21.33 -21.22 26.32
N TRP A 78 20.25 -21.91 26.68
CA TRP A 78 19.60 -22.84 25.78
C TRP A 78 18.99 -22.17 24.55
N LEU A 79 18.42 -20.97 24.68
CA LEU A 79 17.93 -20.22 23.52
C LEU A 79 19.08 -19.85 22.56
N GLN A 80 20.25 -19.48 23.09
CA GLN A 80 21.44 -19.24 22.26
C GLN A 80 21.90 -20.51 21.53
N VAL A 81 21.95 -21.65 22.22
CA VAL A 81 22.28 -22.95 21.61
C VAL A 81 21.28 -23.32 20.52
N LEU A 82 19.98 -23.18 20.80
CA LEU A 82 18.92 -23.46 19.83
C LEU A 82 18.94 -22.53 18.62
N CYS A 83 19.35 -21.28 18.80
CA CYS A 83 19.48 -20.30 17.73
C CYS A 83 20.71 -20.52 16.85
N ALA A 84 21.84 -20.92 17.45
CA ALA A 84 23.11 -21.13 16.75
C ALA A 84 23.13 -22.41 15.91
N GLN A 85 22.18 -23.33 16.11
CA GLN A 85 22.12 -24.59 15.39
C GLN A 85 21.41 -24.42 14.06
N GLU A 86 22.19 -24.43 12.98
CA GLU A 86 21.67 -24.66 11.65
C GLU A 86 21.05 -26.07 11.59
N GLU A 87 19.74 -26.14 11.33
CA GLU A 87 19.12 -27.43 11.10
C GLU A 87 19.64 -28.00 9.79
N ASN A 88 20.24 -29.20 9.87
CA ASN A 88 20.51 -29.99 8.69
C ASN A 88 19.15 -30.27 8.00
N PRO A 89 18.90 -29.74 6.80
CA PRO A 89 17.58 -29.81 6.16
C PRO A 89 17.15 -31.24 5.80
N SER A 90 18.04 -32.22 5.96
CA SER A 90 17.86 -33.62 5.62
C SER A 90 17.12 -34.46 6.68
N ILE A 91 16.72 -33.93 7.85
CA ILE A 91 16.21 -34.75 8.96
C ILE A 91 14.76 -34.42 9.40
N SER A 92 14.15 -33.30 8.96
CA SER A 92 12.78 -32.95 9.40
C SER A 92 11.70 -33.52 8.47
N GLU A 93 11.48 -34.83 8.52
CA GLU A 93 10.29 -35.47 7.94
C GLU A 93 9.01 -35.20 8.77
N SER A 94 9.14 -34.73 10.01
CA SER A 94 8.01 -34.52 10.93
C SER A 94 7.33 -33.16 10.82
N GLY A 95 7.83 -32.23 9.99
CA GLY A 95 7.27 -30.88 9.89
C GLY A 95 7.39 -30.08 11.20
N ASP A 96 8.27 -30.50 12.11
CA ASP A 96 8.52 -29.79 13.36
C ASP A 96 9.25 -28.48 13.07
N ALA A 97 8.74 -27.40 13.69
CA ALA A 97 9.26 -26.04 13.58
C ALA A 97 10.77 -25.95 13.88
N THR A 98 11.47 -25.10 13.12
CA THR A 98 12.91 -24.91 13.23
C THR A 98 13.32 -24.33 14.60
N GLY A 99 14.57 -24.59 15.02
CA GLY A 99 15.16 -24.01 16.24
C GLY A 99 14.92 -22.51 16.40
N PRO A 100 15.26 -21.66 15.41
CA PRO A 100 15.03 -20.21 15.49
C PRO A 100 13.55 -19.81 15.62
N LEU A 101 12.63 -20.51 14.94
CA LEU A 101 11.19 -20.24 15.06
C LEU A 101 10.70 -20.47 16.51
N TRP A 102 11.18 -21.53 17.16
CA TRP A 102 10.91 -21.79 18.57
C TRP A 102 11.50 -20.73 19.48
N VAL A 103 12.74 -20.29 19.22
CA VAL A 103 13.38 -19.22 19.98
C VAL A 103 12.54 -17.95 19.90
N ILE A 104 12.08 -17.57 18.71
CA ILE A 104 11.23 -16.38 18.51
C ILE A 104 9.92 -16.50 19.27
N ARG A 105 9.28 -17.67 19.24
CA ARG A 105 8.04 -17.90 19.99
C ARG A 105 8.23 -17.78 21.49
N VAL A 106 9.32 -18.33 22.03
CA VAL A 106 9.65 -18.23 23.47
C VAL A 106 9.94 -16.79 23.85
N LEU A 107 10.77 -16.10 23.06
CA LEU A 107 11.05 -14.68 23.27
C LEU A 107 9.78 -13.85 23.20
N PHE A 108 8.92 -14.09 22.20
CA PHE A 108 7.63 -13.42 22.08
C PHE A 108 6.79 -13.62 23.34
N ALA A 109 6.59 -14.86 23.81
CA ALA A 109 5.81 -15.13 25.01
C ALA A 109 6.41 -14.50 26.29
N PHE A 110 7.73 -14.43 26.38
CA PHE A 110 8.42 -13.89 27.57
C PHE A 110 8.47 -12.35 27.57
N LEU A 111 8.46 -11.73 26.39
CA LEU A 111 8.50 -10.28 26.22
C LEU A 111 7.11 -9.66 26.09
N HIS A 112 6.15 -10.41 25.57
CA HIS A 112 4.79 -9.97 25.33
C HIS A 112 3.90 -10.34 26.51
N SER A 113 3.87 -9.46 27.50
CA SER A 113 2.86 -9.54 28.57
C SER A 113 2.26 -8.16 28.77
N ASP A 114 0.93 -8.10 28.79
CA ASP A 114 0.16 -6.90 29.13
C ASP A 114 -0.76 -7.23 30.33
N PRO A 115 -0.48 -6.68 31.54
CA PRO A 115 0.58 -5.73 31.84
C PRO A 115 1.98 -6.35 31.81
N ARG A 116 2.99 -5.50 31.69
CA ARG A 116 4.40 -5.89 31.64
C ARG A 116 4.83 -6.57 32.96
N THR A 117 5.34 -7.79 32.85
CA THR A 117 5.76 -8.63 34.00
C THR A 117 7.21 -8.37 34.41
N HIS A 118 7.60 -8.82 35.60
CA HIS A 118 9.00 -8.81 36.03
C HIS A 118 9.91 -9.66 35.12
N LEU A 119 9.40 -10.80 34.63
CA LEU A 119 10.11 -11.64 33.66
C LEU A 119 10.38 -10.88 32.36
N SER A 120 9.38 -10.21 31.79
CA SER A 120 9.57 -9.44 30.55
C SER A 120 10.59 -8.31 30.69
N THR A 121 10.70 -7.73 31.89
CA THR A 121 11.69 -6.69 32.20
C THR A 121 13.10 -7.29 32.31
N LEU A 122 13.24 -8.43 32.97
CA LEU A 122 14.50 -9.18 33.06
C LEU A 122 14.99 -9.59 31.67
N VAL A 123 14.13 -10.22 30.88
CA VAL A 123 14.43 -10.68 29.52
C VAL A 123 14.84 -9.50 28.66
N ALA A 124 14.08 -8.40 28.66
CA ALA A 124 14.38 -7.21 27.86
C ALA A 124 15.74 -6.56 28.18
N ARG A 125 16.26 -6.75 29.39
CA ARG A 125 17.55 -6.24 29.87
C ARG A 125 18.71 -7.23 29.73
N THR A 126 18.46 -8.42 29.20
CA THR A 126 19.48 -9.47 29.08
C THR A 126 20.51 -9.09 28.02
N ASP A 127 21.78 -9.11 28.41
CA ASP A 127 22.90 -8.82 27.51
C ASP A 127 22.95 -9.81 26.34
N GLY A 128 23.20 -9.28 25.15
CA GLY A 128 23.23 -10.06 23.91
C GLY A 128 21.86 -10.40 23.31
N LEU A 129 20.74 -10.19 24.02
CA LEU A 129 19.41 -10.49 23.48
C LEU A 129 19.08 -9.68 22.23
N LYS A 130 19.31 -8.36 22.27
CA LYS A 130 19.09 -7.48 21.10
C LYS A 130 19.96 -7.90 19.92
N ALA A 131 21.22 -8.23 20.19
CA ALA A 131 22.16 -8.70 19.17
C ALA A 131 21.65 -9.98 18.51
N MET A 132 21.20 -10.97 19.30
CA MET A 132 20.63 -12.21 18.78
C MET A 132 19.38 -11.97 17.93
N ILE A 133 18.45 -11.10 18.37
CA ILE A 133 17.25 -10.75 17.60
C ILE A 133 17.64 -10.06 16.27
N ALA A 134 18.60 -9.13 16.31
CA ALA A 134 19.09 -8.46 15.12
C ALA A 134 19.75 -9.44 14.14
N THR A 135 20.55 -10.39 14.63
CA THR A 135 21.17 -11.45 13.81
C THR A 135 20.10 -12.32 13.16
N MET A 136 19.13 -12.84 13.92
CA MET A 136 18.03 -13.63 13.36
C MET A 136 17.25 -12.84 12.29
N TRP A 137 17.00 -11.55 12.52
CA TRP A 137 16.32 -10.70 11.55
C TRP A 137 17.14 -10.51 10.27
N ILE A 138 18.45 -10.33 10.39
CA ILE A 138 19.38 -10.23 9.25
C ILE A 138 19.42 -11.54 8.48
N ASP A 139 19.55 -12.68 9.15
CA ASP A 139 19.72 -14.00 8.54
C ASP A 139 18.47 -14.45 7.76
N GLU A 140 17.28 -14.24 8.32
CA GLU A 140 16.01 -14.49 7.61
C GLU A 140 15.90 -13.62 6.35
N GLY A 141 16.42 -12.38 6.37
CA GLY A 141 16.46 -11.53 5.18
C GLY A 141 17.59 -11.82 4.20
N ALA A 142 18.69 -12.37 4.66
CA ALA A 142 19.81 -12.83 3.84
C ALA A 142 19.45 -14.10 3.05
N GLY A 143 18.32 -14.74 3.39
CA GLY A 143 17.83 -15.95 2.73
C GLY A 143 18.72 -17.14 3.00
N THR A 144 19.26 -17.24 4.22
CA THR A 144 19.97 -18.43 4.70
C THR A 144 19.05 -19.64 4.55
N PRO A 145 19.53 -20.78 4.02
CA PRO A 145 18.70 -21.98 3.90
C PRO A 145 18.03 -22.34 5.23
N GLY A 146 16.73 -22.64 5.21
CA GLY A 146 15.96 -22.90 6.42
C GLY A 146 15.56 -21.65 7.22
N ALA A 147 15.91 -20.44 6.76
CA ALA A 147 15.60 -19.18 7.45
C ALA A 147 14.36 -18.42 6.97
N ASN A 148 13.64 -18.97 6.00
CA ASN A 148 12.42 -18.34 5.52
C ASN A 148 11.28 -18.57 6.51
N GLY A 149 10.60 -17.49 6.93
CA GLY A 149 9.41 -17.58 7.77
C GLY A 149 9.70 -17.82 9.25
N TYR A 150 10.86 -17.38 9.75
CA TYR A 150 11.10 -17.31 11.18
C TYR A 150 10.11 -16.37 11.89
N GLY A 151 9.64 -15.32 11.19
CA GLY A 151 8.68 -14.39 11.74
C GLY A 151 9.30 -13.44 12.75
N VAL A 152 10.63 -13.20 12.69
CA VAL A 152 11.37 -12.36 13.66
C VAL A 152 10.77 -10.95 13.75
N SER A 153 10.16 -10.45 12.67
CA SER A 153 9.52 -9.14 12.63
C SER A 153 8.42 -8.96 13.68
N ILE A 154 7.85 -10.03 14.23
CA ILE A 154 6.89 -9.92 15.35
C ILE A 154 7.50 -9.24 16.59
N LEU A 155 8.82 -9.37 16.77
CA LEU A 155 9.57 -8.75 17.86
C LEU A 155 9.86 -7.25 17.62
N PHE A 156 9.55 -6.74 16.42
CA PHE A 156 9.67 -5.32 16.03
C PHE A 156 8.37 -4.53 16.22
N LYS A 157 7.33 -5.13 16.82
CA LYS A 157 6.07 -4.43 17.09
C LYS A 157 6.30 -3.22 18.00
N SER A 158 5.66 -2.08 17.71
CA SER A 158 5.81 -0.81 18.44
C SER A 158 5.56 -0.92 19.95
N ASP A 159 4.68 -1.82 20.36
CA ASP A 159 4.27 -1.98 21.75
C ASP A 159 5.23 -2.91 22.53
N PHE A 160 6.27 -3.42 21.88
CA PHE A 160 7.29 -4.22 22.53
C PHE A 160 8.36 -3.33 23.17
N PRO A 161 9.05 -3.84 24.22
CA PRO A 161 10.27 -3.23 24.74
C PRO A 161 11.41 -3.17 23.71
N PHE A 162 11.18 -3.69 22.51
CA PHE A 162 12.08 -3.74 21.37
C PHE A 162 11.50 -3.09 20.12
N ALA A 163 10.62 -2.09 20.31
CA ALA A 163 10.14 -1.25 19.22
C ALA A 163 11.30 -0.83 18.29
N PRO A 164 11.04 -0.56 16.99
CA PRO A 164 12.08 -0.32 16.01
C PRO A 164 13.19 0.66 16.43
N PRO A 165 12.92 1.75 17.18
CA PRO A 165 13.96 2.64 17.68
C PRO A 165 15.06 1.96 18.53
N LEU A 166 14.77 0.83 19.17
CA LEU A 166 15.68 0.12 20.08
C LEU A 166 16.45 -1.04 19.41
N LEU A 167 15.86 -1.71 18.42
CA LEU A 167 16.51 -2.80 17.69
C LEU A 167 17.24 -2.34 16.42
N LEU A 168 16.75 -1.29 15.76
CA LEU A 168 17.34 -0.82 14.51
C LEU A 168 18.82 -0.38 14.64
N PRO A 169 19.26 0.26 15.75
CA PRO A 169 20.68 0.55 15.94
C PRO A 169 21.56 -0.72 15.98
N GLU A 170 21.05 -1.81 16.57
CA GLU A 170 21.75 -3.09 16.65
C GLU A 170 21.86 -3.75 15.27
N VAL A 171 20.75 -3.80 14.51
CA VAL A 171 20.74 -4.28 13.12
C VAL A 171 21.72 -3.47 12.27
N LEU A 172 21.72 -2.14 12.43
CA LEU A 172 22.63 -1.27 11.69
C LEU A 172 24.10 -1.50 12.08
N GLY A 173 24.37 -1.69 13.38
CA GLY A 173 25.70 -2.02 13.90
C GLY A 173 26.25 -3.32 13.29
N GLN A 174 25.43 -4.39 13.26
CA GLN A 174 25.81 -5.66 12.64
C GLN A 174 25.98 -5.58 11.13
N CYS A 175 25.28 -4.65 10.47
CA CYS A 175 25.48 -4.32 9.06
C CYS A 175 26.64 -3.31 8.83
N GLY A 176 27.52 -3.10 9.82
CA GLY A 176 28.68 -2.22 9.71
C GLY A 176 28.34 -0.74 9.51
N GLY A 177 27.20 -0.28 10.04
CA GLY A 177 26.72 1.09 9.89
C GLY A 177 26.07 1.38 8.54
N ARG A 178 25.92 0.39 7.66
CA ARG A 178 25.53 0.60 6.25
C ARG A 178 24.01 0.48 6.06
N THR A 179 23.33 1.61 6.07
CA THR A 179 21.86 1.70 5.91
C THR A 179 21.35 1.09 4.61
N ASN A 180 22.10 1.15 3.52
CA ASN A 180 21.73 0.52 2.24
C ASN A 180 21.71 -1.01 2.30
N ILE A 181 22.54 -1.65 3.14
CA ILE A 181 22.51 -3.10 3.35
C ILE A 181 21.23 -3.46 4.13
N VAL A 182 20.95 -2.75 5.22
CA VAL A 182 19.73 -2.96 6.02
C VAL A 182 18.47 -2.85 5.17
N VAL A 183 18.37 -1.83 4.30
CA VAL A 183 17.21 -1.67 3.40
C VAL A 183 17.13 -2.81 2.39
N LYS A 184 18.24 -3.29 1.83
CA LYS A 184 18.22 -4.46 0.92
C LYS A 184 17.73 -5.72 1.62
N ILE A 185 18.16 -5.94 2.87
CA ILE A 185 17.70 -7.05 3.72
C ILE A 185 16.19 -6.90 3.96
N LEU A 186 15.72 -5.73 4.40
CA LEU A 186 14.29 -5.45 4.62
C LEU A 186 13.44 -5.76 3.38
N LEU A 187 13.82 -5.24 2.21
CA LEU A 187 13.08 -5.48 0.96
C LEU A 187 13.10 -6.96 0.56
N ARG A 188 14.22 -7.65 0.81
CA ARG A 188 14.33 -9.08 0.54
C ARG A 188 13.43 -9.90 1.48
N ARG A 189 13.36 -9.56 2.78
CA ARG A 189 12.44 -10.18 3.74
C ARG A 189 10.99 -10.04 3.28
N ILE A 190 10.55 -8.82 2.97
CA ILE A 190 9.19 -8.56 2.48
C ILE A 190 8.90 -9.42 1.25
N LYS A 191 9.83 -9.48 0.30
CA LYS A 191 9.66 -10.29 -0.91
C LYS A 191 9.64 -11.80 -0.63
N ILE A 192 10.49 -12.30 0.27
CA ILE A 192 10.53 -13.72 0.66
C ILE A 192 9.22 -14.10 1.34
N ASN A 193 8.76 -13.33 2.31
CA ASN A 193 7.55 -13.61 3.07
C ASN A 193 6.29 -13.55 2.19
N ALA A 194 6.25 -12.67 1.19
CA ALA A 194 5.16 -12.62 0.21
C ALA A 194 5.18 -13.79 -0.80
N LYS A 195 6.33 -14.43 -1.01
CA LYS A 195 6.50 -15.54 -1.97
C LYS A 195 6.22 -16.92 -1.39
N GLN A 196 6.05 -17.03 -0.07
CA GLN A 196 5.78 -18.31 0.57
C GLN A 196 4.43 -18.88 0.07
N PRO A 197 4.24 -20.22 0.02
CA PRO A 197 2.96 -20.83 -0.37
C PRO A 197 1.79 -20.33 0.47
N VAL A 198 2.04 -20.10 1.76
CA VAL A 198 1.16 -19.37 2.68
C VAL A 198 1.97 -18.18 3.19
N PRO A 199 1.71 -16.95 2.71
CA PRO A 199 2.46 -15.77 3.13
C PRO A 199 2.37 -15.54 4.65
N ASP A 200 3.49 -15.21 5.27
CA ASP A 200 3.50 -14.74 6.66
C ASP A 200 3.01 -13.28 6.72
N LEU A 201 1.68 -13.14 6.80
CA LEU A 201 1.01 -11.84 6.85
C LEU A 201 1.43 -11.01 8.06
N THR A 202 1.81 -11.66 9.16
CA THR A 202 2.24 -11.00 10.39
C THR A 202 3.62 -10.38 10.20
N ALA A 203 4.58 -11.16 9.70
CA ALA A 203 5.92 -10.64 9.41
C ALA A 203 5.89 -9.53 8.35
N LEU A 204 5.09 -9.72 7.29
CA LEU A 204 4.86 -8.69 6.27
C LEU A 204 4.33 -7.40 6.88
N ARG A 205 3.35 -7.47 7.79
CA ARG A 205 2.80 -6.27 8.44
C ARG A 205 3.87 -5.48 9.18
N PHE A 206 4.72 -6.16 9.95
CA PHE A 206 5.74 -5.47 10.75
C PHE A 206 6.90 -4.93 9.90
N ASP A 207 7.40 -5.69 8.92
CA ASP A 207 8.45 -5.21 8.02
C ASP A 207 7.96 -4.01 7.19
N ASN A 208 6.71 -4.07 6.73
CA ASN A 208 6.12 -2.93 6.03
C ASN A 208 5.88 -1.75 6.98
N SER A 209 5.46 -1.97 8.23
CA SER A 209 5.36 -0.91 9.24
C SER A 209 6.69 -0.18 9.40
N LEU A 210 7.80 -0.90 9.54
CA LEU A 210 9.13 -0.32 9.59
C LEU A 210 9.43 0.52 8.34
N LEU A 211 9.08 0.02 7.14
CA LEU A 211 9.26 0.77 5.89
C LEU A 211 8.44 2.06 5.87
N MET A 212 7.17 2.00 6.29
CA MET A 212 6.27 3.15 6.33
C MET A 212 6.72 4.18 7.35
N ASP A 213 7.12 3.76 8.55
CA ASP A 213 7.65 4.66 9.58
C ASP A 213 8.81 5.48 9.02
N GLN A 214 9.69 4.89 8.21
CA GLN A 214 10.80 5.61 7.57
C GLN A 214 10.36 6.55 6.43
N LEU A 215 9.18 6.33 5.85
CA LEU A 215 8.59 7.14 4.79
C LEU A 215 7.59 8.20 5.30
N GLU A 216 7.18 8.16 6.56
CA GLU A 216 6.24 9.15 7.12
C GLU A 216 6.80 10.58 7.12
N LEU A 217 6.13 11.52 6.47
CA LEU A 217 6.57 12.92 6.40
C LEU A 217 6.67 13.62 7.77
N ARG A 218 5.92 13.15 8.76
CA ARG A 218 5.98 13.66 10.12
C ARG A 218 7.28 13.21 10.78
N ASP A 219 7.89 14.10 11.55
CA ASP A 219 9.13 13.80 12.27
C ASP A 219 8.87 13.00 13.55
N THR A 220 8.36 11.79 13.36
CA THR A 220 8.04 10.83 14.42
C THR A 220 9.20 9.86 14.59
N GLY A 221 10.21 10.28 15.35
CA GLY A 221 11.36 9.44 15.72
C GLY A 221 12.45 9.29 14.64
N SER A 222 13.40 8.39 14.88
CA SER A 222 14.59 8.23 14.03
C SER A 222 14.25 7.70 12.62
N LYS A 223 14.49 8.51 11.59
CA LYS A 223 14.34 8.16 10.17
C LYS A 223 15.67 7.74 9.51
N ILE A 224 16.52 7.00 10.24
CA ILE A 224 17.90 6.68 9.83
C ILE A 224 18.00 5.89 8.50
N LEU A 225 16.98 5.12 8.12
CA LEU A 225 16.97 4.37 6.87
C LEU A 225 16.40 5.16 5.69
N ARG A 226 15.71 6.29 5.93
CA ARG A 226 15.01 7.06 4.89
C ARG A 226 15.90 7.37 3.67
N PRO A 227 17.12 7.92 3.81
CA PRO A 227 17.94 8.24 2.63
C PRO A 227 18.26 7.01 1.78
N ALA A 228 18.54 5.88 2.43
CA ALA A 228 18.81 4.61 1.75
C ALA A 228 17.56 4.05 1.06
N ILE A 229 16.39 4.12 1.69
CA ILE A 229 15.11 3.71 1.12
C ILE A 229 14.80 4.51 -0.15
N LEU A 230 14.91 5.84 -0.08
CA LEU A 230 14.62 6.72 -1.22
C LEU A 230 15.60 6.49 -2.37
N SER A 231 16.85 6.13 -2.07
CA SER A 231 17.89 5.81 -3.05
C SER A 231 17.73 4.43 -3.70
N GLN A 232 16.90 3.52 -3.16
CA GLN A 232 16.72 2.19 -3.75
C GLN A 232 15.83 2.22 -5.01
N ARG A 233 16.45 2.01 -6.18
CA ARG A 233 15.76 1.94 -7.47
C ARG A 233 14.78 0.76 -7.58
N THR A 234 15.02 -0.32 -6.84
CA THR A 234 14.21 -1.54 -6.89
C THR A 234 13.02 -1.54 -5.94
N LEU A 235 12.90 -0.55 -5.04
CA LEU A 235 11.84 -0.53 -4.03
C LEU A 235 10.43 -0.48 -4.66
N ILE A 236 10.18 0.36 -5.67
CA ILE A 236 8.85 0.39 -6.34
C ILE A 236 8.54 -0.96 -7.00
N ALA A 237 9.47 -1.52 -7.77
CA ALA A 237 9.27 -2.83 -8.38
C ALA A 237 9.01 -3.93 -7.34
N THR A 238 9.71 -3.89 -6.20
CA THR A 238 9.52 -4.86 -5.11
C THR A 238 8.14 -4.74 -4.47
N VAL A 239 7.68 -3.53 -4.18
CA VAL A 239 6.34 -3.29 -3.60
C VAL A 239 5.23 -3.69 -4.57
N VAL A 240 5.41 -3.43 -5.88
CA VAL A 240 4.47 -3.86 -6.92
C VAL A 240 4.44 -5.39 -7.07
N ASP A 241 5.61 -6.05 -7.03
CA ASP A 241 5.71 -7.52 -7.03
C ASP A 241 4.96 -8.12 -5.82
N VAL A 242 5.14 -7.53 -4.63
CA VAL A 242 4.49 -7.97 -3.39
C VAL A 242 2.98 -7.76 -3.46
N LEU A 243 2.52 -6.61 -3.99
CA LEU A 243 1.11 -6.34 -4.22
C LEU A 243 0.48 -7.40 -5.15
N ALA A 244 1.17 -7.78 -6.24
CA ALA A 244 0.71 -8.82 -7.16
C ALA A 244 0.62 -10.21 -6.48
N LEU A 245 1.61 -10.56 -5.66
CA LEU A 245 1.61 -11.83 -4.91
C LEU A 245 0.48 -11.89 -3.88
N LEU A 246 0.26 -10.81 -3.14
CA LEU A 246 -0.82 -10.71 -2.15
C LEU A 246 -2.20 -10.78 -2.80
N LEU A 247 -2.38 -10.14 -3.96
CA LEU A 247 -3.62 -10.19 -4.71
C LEU A 247 -3.92 -11.61 -5.19
N LYS A 248 -2.93 -12.30 -5.76
CA LYS A 248 -3.05 -13.71 -6.15
C LYS A 248 -3.40 -14.61 -4.95
N PHE A 249 -2.77 -14.36 -3.80
CA PHE A 249 -3.07 -15.12 -2.58
C PHE A 249 -4.51 -14.86 -2.10
N LYS A 250 -4.99 -13.61 -2.14
CA LYS A 250 -6.37 -13.24 -1.79
C LYS A 250 -7.41 -13.98 -2.61
N GLU A 251 -7.17 -14.15 -3.91
CA GLU A 251 -8.05 -14.92 -4.81
C GLU A 251 -8.19 -16.38 -4.36
N THR A 252 -7.13 -16.95 -3.77
CA THR A 252 -7.14 -18.33 -3.28
C THR A 252 -7.63 -18.47 -1.82
N GLN A 253 -7.37 -17.47 -0.97
CA GLN A 253 -7.68 -17.49 0.45
C GLN A 253 -8.17 -16.11 0.92
N PRO A 254 -9.48 -15.83 0.85
CA PRO A 254 -10.03 -14.54 1.26
C PRO A 254 -9.94 -14.39 2.78
N THR A 255 -8.99 -13.57 3.26
CA THR A 255 -8.87 -13.21 4.67
C THR A 255 -8.76 -11.70 4.83
N GLU A 256 -9.38 -11.14 5.88
CA GLU A 256 -9.37 -9.70 6.21
C GLU A 256 -7.96 -9.10 6.33
N PRO A 257 -6.96 -9.76 6.94
CA PRO A 257 -5.61 -9.20 7.07
C PRO A 257 -4.91 -8.92 5.73
N ILE A 258 -5.31 -9.59 4.64
CA ILE A 258 -4.72 -9.36 3.31
C ILE A 258 -5.17 -8.01 2.75
N THR A 259 -6.43 -7.61 2.95
CA THR A 259 -6.94 -6.32 2.47
C THR A 259 -6.16 -5.15 3.08
N ASP A 260 -5.85 -5.25 4.38
CA ASP A 260 -5.00 -4.29 5.07
C ASP A 260 -3.60 -4.21 4.45
N LEU A 261 -2.98 -5.36 4.17
CA LEU A 261 -1.65 -5.42 3.56
C LEU A 261 -1.65 -4.86 2.12
N LEU A 262 -2.69 -5.11 1.33
CA LEU A 262 -2.84 -4.55 -0.02
C LEU A 262 -2.90 -3.02 0.02
N ALA A 263 -3.74 -2.45 0.90
CA ALA A 263 -3.82 -1.01 1.11
C ALA A 263 -2.45 -0.45 1.58
N PHE A 264 -1.78 -1.18 2.46
CA PHE A 264 -0.47 -0.82 2.99
C PHE A 264 0.61 -0.72 1.89
N GLN A 265 0.64 -1.68 0.96
CA GLN A 265 1.56 -1.62 -0.19
C GLN A 265 1.31 -0.38 -1.07
N MET A 266 0.04 -0.05 -1.33
CA MET A 266 -0.31 1.15 -2.10
C MET A 266 0.10 2.44 -1.37
N ASP A 267 -0.07 2.48 -0.05
CA ASP A 267 0.35 3.61 0.78
C ASP A 267 1.87 3.78 0.78
N VAL A 268 2.67 2.70 0.81
CA VAL A 268 4.14 2.77 0.66
C VAL A 268 4.53 3.46 -0.65
N ILE A 269 3.90 3.07 -1.76
CA ILE A 269 4.13 3.69 -3.07
C ILE A 269 3.76 5.18 -3.02
N PHE A 270 2.59 5.50 -2.49
CA PHE A 270 2.10 6.87 -2.39
C PHE A 270 3.02 7.74 -1.53
N ARG A 271 3.47 7.26 -0.36
CA ARG A 271 4.40 8.01 0.51
C ARG A 271 5.73 8.25 -0.17
N ARG A 272 6.27 7.26 -0.87
CA ARG A 272 7.48 7.47 -1.66
C ARG A 272 7.28 8.54 -2.72
N PHE A 273 6.16 8.47 -3.45
CA PHE A 273 5.81 9.49 -4.44
C PHE A 273 5.74 10.89 -3.82
N GLN A 274 5.16 11.06 -2.62
CA GLN A 274 5.11 12.36 -1.94
C GLN A 274 6.51 12.95 -1.68
N ILE A 275 7.54 12.11 -1.58
CA ILE A 275 8.92 12.54 -1.30
C ILE A 275 9.72 12.73 -2.59
N THR A 276 9.65 11.79 -3.54
CA THR A 276 10.49 11.80 -4.75
C THR A 276 9.81 12.40 -5.98
N GLY A 277 8.50 12.70 -5.91
CA GLY A 277 7.74 13.30 -7.00
C GLY A 277 7.76 12.47 -8.29
N TYR A 278 8.09 13.14 -9.40
CA TYR A 278 7.99 12.59 -10.76
C TYR A 278 8.86 11.35 -11.00
N ASP A 279 10.02 11.22 -10.36
CA ASP A 279 10.89 10.04 -10.49
C ASP A 279 10.19 8.74 -10.06
N CYS A 280 9.29 8.82 -9.08
CA CYS A 280 8.47 7.68 -8.68
C CYS A 280 7.45 7.31 -9.75
N VAL A 281 6.87 8.29 -10.45
CA VAL A 281 5.91 8.05 -11.55
C VAL A 281 6.60 7.33 -12.69
N VAL A 282 7.79 7.78 -13.10
CA VAL A 282 8.57 7.13 -14.16
C VAL A 282 8.88 5.67 -13.80
N GLN A 283 9.22 5.40 -12.53
CA GLN A 283 9.43 4.03 -12.05
C GLN A 283 8.14 3.21 -12.07
N LEU A 284 7.03 3.77 -11.57
CA LEU A 284 5.72 3.11 -11.53
C LEU A 284 5.21 2.74 -12.92
N MET A 285 5.37 3.63 -13.90
CA MET A 285 4.96 3.41 -15.29
C MET A 285 5.72 2.27 -15.98
N ARG A 286 6.84 1.82 -15.42
CA ARG A 286 7.60 0.64 -15.88
C ARG A 286 7.15 -0.66 -15.20
N THR A 287 6.10 -0.62 -14.39
CA THR A 287 5.57 -1.78 -13.64
C THR A 287 4.13 -2.08 -14.04
N THR A 288 3.56 -3.14 -13.46
CA THR A 288 2.16 -3.54 -13.64
C THR A 288 1.18 -2.84 -12.68
N ILE A 289 1.59 -1.77 -11.99
CA ILE A 289 0.78 -1.17 -10.92
C ILE A 289 -0.64 -0.75 -11.37
N LEU A 290 -0.79 -0.17 -12.56
CA LEU A 290 -2.11 0.24 -13.06
C LEU A 290 -3.04 -0.96 -13.28
N LYS A 291 -2.47 -2.08 -13.76
CA LYS A 291 -3.19 -3.36 -13.88
C LYS A 291 -3.65 -3.85 -12.51
N LEU A 292 -2.75 -3.85 -11.54
CA LEU A 292 -3.04 -4.34 -10.20
C LEU A 292 -4.09 -3.47 -9.49
N ILE A 293 -4.05 -2.15 -9.64
CA ILE A 293 -5.08 -1.27 -9.07
C ILE A 293 -6.46 -1.64 -9.65
N VAL A 294 -6.57 -1.78 -10.96
CA VAL A 294 -7.81 -2.21 -11.62
C VAL A 294 -8.29 -3.54 -11.04
N GLN A 295 -7.42 -4.55 -10.97
CA GLN A 295 -7.78 -5.87 -10.47
C GLN A 295 -8.22 -5.82 -8.99
N VAL A 296 -7.50 -5.07 -8.15
CA VAL A 296 -7.87 -4.86 -6.74
C VAL A 296 -9.24 -4.18 -6.65
N THR A 297 -9.49 -3.13 -7.44
CA THR A 297 -10.79 -2.43 -7.44
C THR A 297 -11.95 -3.23 -8.02
N ALA A 298 -11.66 -4.19 -8.91
CA ALA A 298 -12.67 -5.08 -9.49
C ALA A 298 -12.94 -6.31 -8.62
N SER A 299 -12.03 -6.63 -7.69
CA SER A 299 -12.19 -7.74 -6.73
C SER A 299 -13.19 -7.40 -5.62
N ASP A 300 -13.49 -8.38 -4.76
CA ASP A 300 -14.27 -8.20 -3.54
C ASP A 300 -13.67 -7.15 -2.58
N CYS A 301 -12.37 -6.85 -2.70
CA CYS A 301 -11.68 -5.81 -1.94
C CYS A 301 -11.99 -4.39 -2.44
N GLY A 302 -12.58 -4.25 -3.62
CA GLY A 302 -12.84 -2.95 -4.25
C GLY A 302 -13.85 -2.06 -3.50
N SER A 303 -14.66 -2.66 -2.62
CA SER A 303 -15.58 -1.94 -1.73
C SER A 303 -14.94 -1.57 -0.38
N ASP A 304 -13.76 -2.08 -0.06
CA ASP A 304 -13.06 -1.75 1.18
C ASP A 304 -12.60 -0.29 1.14
N HIS A 305 -13.01 0.47 2.15
CA HIS A 305 -12.72 1.90 2.24
C HIS A 305 -11.21 2.21 2.19
N ARG A 306 -10.35 1.37 2.79
CA ARG A 306 -8.89 1.59 2.80
C ARG A 306 -8.32 1.39 1.39
N ILE A 307 -8.79 0.36 0.68
CA ILE A 307 -8.39 0.09 -0.70
C ILE A 307 -8.83 1.21 -1.64
N VAL A 308 -10.08 1.66 -1.53
CA VAL A 308 -10.61 2.77 -2.35
C VAL A 308 -9.78 4.04 -2.11
N VAL A 309 -9.51 4.37 -0.84
CA VAL A 309 -8.71 5.54 -0.47
C VAL A 309 -7.27 5.43 -0.99
N ALA A 310 -6.60 4.30 -0.77
CA ALA A 310 -5.21 4.11 -1.19
C ALA A 310 -5.08 4.11 -2.72
N SER A 311 -5.96 3.40 -3.44
CA SER A 311 -6.02 3.37 -4.90
C SER A 311 -6.29 4.77 -5.46
N THR A 312 -7.23 5.51 -4.89
CA THR A 312 -7.56 6.88 -5.34
C THR A 312 -6.39 7.83 -5.14
N LYS A 313 -5.72 7.79 -3.98
CA LYS A 313 -4.51 8.59 -3.72
C LYS A 313 -3.41 8.30 -4.73
N LEU A 314 -3.18 7.02 -5.03
CA LEU A 314 -2.14 6.59 -5.95
C LEU A 314 -2.47 6.98 -7.41
N LEU A 315 -3.70 6.74 -7.87
CA LEU A 315 -4.14 7.16 -9.21
C LEU A 315 -4.06 8.68 -9.38
N ARG A 316 -4.54 9.46 -8.40
CA ARG A 316 -4.39 10.92 -8.40
C ARG A 316 -2.93 11.33 -8.52
N SER A 317 -2.03 10.65 -7.81
CA SER A 317 -0.60 10.95 -7.84
C SER A 317 0.04 10.69 -9.21
N VAL A 318 -0.31 9.56 -9.84
CA VAL A 318 0.22 9.18 -11.15
C VAL A 318 -0.32 10.10 -12.26
N PHE A 319 -1.62 10.42 -12.24
CA PHE A 319 -2.26 11.17 -13.32
C PHE A 319 -2.17 12.69 -13.17
N CYS A 320 -2.12 13.24 -11.95
CA CYS A 320 -2.04 14.70 -11.75
C CYS A 320 -0.63 15.27 -11.99
N VAL A 321 0.43 14.45 -11.97
CA VAL A 321 1.82 14.92 -12.08
C VAL A 321 2.43 14.63 -13.46
N ALA A 322 1.72 13.97 -14.38
CA ALA A 322 2.21 13.74 -15.74
C ALA A 322 1.73 14.85 -16.70
N PRO A 323 2.53 15.89 -17.00
CA PRO A 323 2.13 16.97 -17.91
C PRO A 323 2.38 16.57 -19.38
N ALA A 324 2.95 15.37 -19.62
CA ALA A 324 3.35 14.92 -20.95
C ALA A 324 2.35 13.91 -21.53
N ALA A 325 1.76 14.25 -22.68
CA ALA A 325 0.81 13.45 -23.45
C ALA A 325 1.26 11.98 -23.70
N ASN A 326 2.57 11.72 -23.76
CA ASN A 326 3.12 10.37 -23.95
C ASN A 326 2.94 9.45 -22.74
N SER A 327 3.00 9.99 -21.53
CA SER A 327 2.78 9.24 -20.27
C SER A 327 1.30 8.84 -20.12
N PHE A 328 0.40 9.74 -20.52
CA PHE A 328 -1.03 9.49 -20.52
C PHE A 328 -1.42 8.38 -21.52
N ASN A 329 -0.92 8.43 -22.75
CA ASN A 329 -1.16 7.38 -23.74
C ASN A 329 -0.63 6.00 -23.29
N THR A 330 0.52 5.97 -22.62
CA THR A 330 1.10 4.74 -22.06
C THR A 330 0.25 4.19 -20.91
N ALA A 331 -0.20 5.06 -20.00
CA ALA A 331 -1.10 4.68 -18.91
C ALA A 331 -2.47 4.18 -19.43
N ALA A 332 -3.06 4.91 -20.37
CA ALA A 332 -4.32 4.55 -21.01
C ALA A 332 -4.22 3.20 -21.74
N LYS A 333 -3.12 2.96 -22.47
CA LYS A 333 -2.86 1.69 -23.16
C LYS A 333 -2.68 0.54 -22.15
N SER A 334 -1.95 0.75 -21.06
CA SER A 334 -1.75 -0.26 -20.02
C SER A 334 -3.04 -0.60 -19.27
N VAL A 335 -3.89 0.39 -18.96
CA VAL A 335 -5.21 0.18 -18.34
C VAL A 335 -6.12 -0.62 -19.28
N ARG A 336 -6.14 -0.30 -20.58
CA ARG A 336 -6.92 -1.04 -21.60
C ARG A 336 -6.48 -2.51 -21.73
N GLN A 337 -5.18 -2.78 -21.75
CA GLN A 337 -4.66 -4.15 -21.82
C GLN A 337 -4.97 -4.99 -20.56
N SER A 338 -5.33 -4.34 -19.45
CA SER A 338 -5.46 -4.96 -18.13
C SER A 338 -6.89 -5.32 -17.75
N ILE A 339 -7.86 -4.58 -18.26
CA ILE A 339 -9.29 -4.72 -17.90
C ILE A 339 -9.95 -5.91 -18.63
N GLY A 340 -9.33 -6.45 -19.68
CA GLY A 340 -9.99 -7.45 -20.52
C GLY A 340 -11.20 -6.85 -21.29
N SER A 341 -11.74 -7.61 -22.23
CA SER A 341 -12.81 -7.17 -23.16
C SER A 341 -14.16 -6.82 -22.51
N ASP A 342 -14.33 -7.06 -21.21
CA ASP A 342 -15.67 -7.27 -20.62
C ASP A 342 -16.21 -6.09 -19.79
N SER A 343 -15.43 -5.03 -19.56
CA SER A 343 -15.97 -3.80 -18.95
C SER A 343 -16.46 -2.82 -20.03
N THR A 344 -17.75 -2.49 -20.02
CA THR A 344 -18.41 -1.83 -21.16
C THR A 344 -18.23 -0.32 -21.24
N LYS A 345 -17.76 0.40 -20.19
CA LYS A 345 -17.57 1.87 -20.24
C LYS A 345 -16.49 2.33 -19.25
N PHE A 346 -15.52 3.14 -19.70
CA PHE A 346 -14.57 3.85 -18.83
C PHE A 346 -14.40 5.30 -19.33
N CYS A 347 -14.45 6.27 -18.41
CA CYS A 347 -14.21 7.69 -18.70
C CYS A 347 -12.79 8.06 -18.27
N LEU A 348 -11.91 8.38 -19.21
CA LEU A 348 -10.54 8.81 -18.94
C LEU A 348 -10.42 10.31 -19.25
N ILE A 349 -10.48 11.15 -18.22
CA ILE A 349 -10.33 12.60 -18.39
C ILE A 349 -8.84 12.97 -18.40
N ALA A 350 -8.34 13.44 -19.55
CA ALA A 350 -7.10 14.20 -19.63
C ALA A 350 -7.46 15.70 -19.55
N PRO A 351 -7.21 16.39 -18.43
CA PRO A 351 -7.34 17.83 -18.42
C PRO A 351 -6.20 18.46 -19.24
N PHE A 352 -6.55 19.21 -20.28
CA PHE A 352 -5.68 20.20 -20.90
C PHE A 352 -6.21 21.58 -20.53
N PHE A 353 -5.41 22.40 -19.84
CA PHE A 353 -5.78 23.77 -19.50
C PHE A 353 -5.05 24.76 -20.41
N VAL A 354 -5.81 25.66 -21.02
CA VAL A 354 -5.29 26.87 -21.66
C VAL A 354 -5.71 28.04 -20.79
N HIS A 355 -4.80 28.56 -19.97
CA HIS A 355 -5.07 29.73 -19.12
C HIS A 355 -4.72 31.00 -19.90
N ALA A 356 -5.63 31.98 -19.97
CA ALA A 356 -5.40 33.26 -20.63
C ALA A 356 -4.46 34.22 -19.85
N GLY A 357 -3.64 33.71 -18.92
CA GLY A 357 -2.91 34.52 -17.94
C GLY A 357 -1.55 33.99 -17.45
N GLY A 358 -1.00 32.92 -18.04
CA GLY A 358 0.41 32.52 -17.80
C GLY A 358 0.71 31.69 -16.54
N ASP A 359 -0.21 31.54 -15.59
CA ASP A 359 -0.02 30.66 -14.43
C ASP A 359 -0.64 29.27 -14.67
N PHE A 360 0.15 28.21 -14.43
CA PHE A 360 -0.30 26.83 -14.56
C PHE A 360 -1.13 26.44 -13.32
N LEU A 361 -2.40 26.08 -13.52
CA LEU A 361 -3.19 25.39 -12.50
C LEU A 361 -2.46 24.09 -12.12
N ALA A 362 -2.03 23.97 -10.87
CA ALA A 362 -1.48 22.77 -10.29
C ALA A 362 -1.92 22.68 -8.82
N GLY A 363 -2.31 21.48 -8.35
CA GLY A 363 -2.63 21.28 -6.92
C GLY A 363 -4.07 20.84 -6.62
N PRO A 364 -4.63 21.18 -5.44
CA PRO A 364 -5.95 20.75 -4.95
C PRO A 364 -7.11 21.08 -5.90
N ASP A 365 -6.96 22.17 -6.64
CA ASP A 365 -8.02 22.79 -7.44
C ASP A 365 -8.29 21.97 -8.71
N LEU A 366 -7.23 21.39 -9.26
CA LEU A 366 -7.26 20.39 -10.34
C LEU A 366 -7.90 19.06 -9.89
N ARG A 367 -7.80 18.73 -8.60
CA ARG A 367 -8.41 17.52 -8.01
C ARG A 367 -9.92 17.68 -7.83
N PHE A 368 -10.38 18.88 -7.48
CA PHE A 368 -11.81 19.22 -7.44
C PHE A 368 -12.41 19.13 -8.84
N LEU A 369 -11.81 19.79 -9.82
CA LEU A 369 -12.30 19.82 -11.20
C LEU A 369 -12.42 18.42 -11.80
N SER A 370 -11.38 17.60 -11.72
CA SER A 370 -11.42 16.23 -12.28
C SER A 370 -12.51 15.35 -11.66
N HIS A 371 -12.71 15.39 -10.34
CA HIS A 371 -13.72 14.57 -9.65
C HIS A 371 -15.14 15.02 -9.94
N VAL A 372 -15.41 16.32 -9.82
CA VAL A 372 -16.77 16.83 -9.99
C VAL A 372 -17.18 16.83 -11.46
N ILE A 373 -16.28 17.18 -12.39
CA ILE A 373 -16.55 17.11 -13.83
C ILE A 373 -16.82 15.66 -14.26
N THR A 374 -16.04 14.67 -13.78
CA THR A 374 -16.26 13.25 -14.15
C THR A 374 -17.62 12.75 -13.65
N GLY A 375 -17.96 13.02 -12.39
CA GLY A 375 -19.23 12.58 -11.81
C GLY A 375 -20.43 13.18 -12.55
N GLN A 376 -20.36 14.47 -12.87
CA GLN A 376 -21.40 15.19 -13.60
C GLN A 376 -21.50 14.74 -15.07
N LEU A 377 -20.37 14.51 -15.75
CA LEU A 377 -20.36 13.98 -17.12
C LEU A 377 -21.00 12.60 -17.24
N VAL A 378 -20.85 11.74 -16.22
CA VAL A 378 -21.51 10.43 -16.19
C VAL A 378 -23.04 10.58 -16.11
N GLN A 379 -23.54 11.54 -15.32
CA GLN A 379 -24.97 11.83 -15.21
C GLN A 379 -25.56 12.41 -16.51
N LEU A 380 -24.73 13.01 -17.36
CA LEU A 380 -25.12 13.54 -18.67
C LEU A 380 -25.05 12.50 -19.79
N MET A 381 -24.54 11.29 -19.55
CA MET A 381 -24.48 10.24 -20.57
C MET A 381 -25.84 9.90 -21.20
N PRO A 382 -26.97 9.83 -20.44
CA PRO A 382 -28.30 9.67 -21.03
C PRO A 382 -28.66 10.84 -21.97
N PHE A 383 -28.35 12.07 -21.56
CA PHE A 383 -28.56 13.27 -22.38
C PHE A 383 -27.74 13.22 -23.68
N PHE A 384 -26.49 12.77 -23.64
CA PHE A 384 -25.68 12.58 -24.84
C PHE A 384 -26.21 11.48 -25.78
N ASN A 385 -26.97 10.51 -25.26
CA ASN A 385 -27.54 9.41 -26.05
C ASN A 385 -28.93 9.73 -26.63
N GLU A 386 -29.75 10.51 -25.93
CA GLU A 386 -31.14 10.83 -26.35
C GLU A 386 -31.21 11.98 -27.37
N ARG A 387 -30.21 12.85 -27.34
CA ARG A 387 -30.15 14.05 -28.14
C ARG A 387 -29.06 13.86 -29.19
N SER A 388 -29.46 13.75 -30.46
CA SER A 388 -28.63 13.68 -31.67
C SER A 388 -27.74 14.92 -31.92
N PHE A 389 -27.34 15.62 -30.86
CA PHE A 389 -26.52 16.83 -30.86
C PHE A 389 -25.08 16.57 -31.34
N PHE A 390 -24.62 15.33 -31.19
CA PHE A 390 -23.40 14.82 -31.81
C PHE A 390 -23.89 13.79 -32.83
N SER A 391 -23.96 14.20 -34.09
CA SER A 391 -24.60 13.49 -35.20
C SER A 391 -24.19 12.01 -35.25
N ASP A 392 -25.07 11.19 -35.83
CA ASP A 392 -25.00 9.73 -35.95
C ASP A 392 -23.57 9.17 -35.95
N PRO A 393 -23.27 8.14 -35.14
CA PRO A 393 -22.00 7.44 -35.27
C PRO A 393 -21.87 7.07 -36.76
N PRO A 394 -20.79 7.49 -37.45
CA PRO A 394 -20.65 7.19 -38.86
C PRO A 394 -20.84 5.68 -39.02
N SER A 395 -21.69 5.30 -39.96
CA SER A 395 -22.04 3.91 -40.27
C SER A 395 -20.88 3.15 -40.95
N GLY A 396 -19.67 3.36 -40.44
CA GLY A 396 -18.39 2.81 -40.87
C GLY A 396 -17.23 3.43 -40.09
N PRO A 397 -15.99 2.89 -40.19
CA PRO A 397 -14.77 3.38 -39.53
C PRO A 397 -14.27 4.73 -40.09
N SER A 398 -15.19 5.62 -40.48
CA SER A 398 -14.92 6.95 -41.00
C SER A 398 -14.58 7.88 -39.83
N GLN A 399 -13.44 8.53 -39.96
CA GLN A 399 -12.90 9.57 -39.09
C GLN A 399 -13.99 10.45 -38.43
N ILE A 400 -14.02 10.51 -37.10
CA ILE A 400 -14.58 11.67 -36.41
C ILE A 400 -13.70 12.85 -36.84
N THR A 401 -14.19 13.61 -37.82
CA THR A 401 -13.56 14.84 -38.26
C THR A 401 -13.76 15.84 -37.13
N LEU A 402 -12.72 16.00 -36.31
CA LEU A 402 -12.58 17.04 -35.28
C LEU A 402 -12.58 18.47 -35.86
N ASP A 403 -12.82 18.61 -37.16
CA ASP A 403 -12.71 19.85 -37.93
C ASP A 403 -14.02 20.66 -37.96
N LEU A 404 -15.11 20.14 -37.40
CA LEU A 404 -16.33 20.94 -37.22
C LEU A 404 -16.15 21.88 -36.01
N PRO A 405 -16.38 23.20 -36.16
CA PRO A 405 -16.30 24.13 -35.05
C PRO A 405 -17.26 23.67 -33.96
N ARG A 406 -16.73 23.55 -32.74
CA ARG A 406 -17.50 23.04 -31.60
C ARG A 406 -18.57 24.06 -31.27
N LYS A 407 -19.82 23.71 -31.54
CA LYS A 407 -20.97 24.58 -31.28
C LYS A 407 -21.41 24.56 -29.83
N PHE A 408 -21.11 23.50 -29.09
CA PHE A 408 -21.61 23.31 -27.73
C PHE A 408 -20.50 23.08 -26.72
N PHE A 409 -20.75 23.50 -25.48
CA PHE A 409 -19.92 23.17 -24.33
C PHE A 409 -20.73 22.98 -23.07
N LEU A 410 -20.14 22.26 -22.13
CA LEU A 410 -20.71 22.07 -20.82
C LEU A 410 -20.26 23.19 -19.89
N PHE A 411 -21.21 23.96 -19.36
CA PHE A 411 -20.98 24.99 -18.38
C PHE A 411 -21.35 24.47 -16.98
N LEU A 412 -20.39 24.53 -16.07
CA LEU A 412 -20.55 24.18 -14.66
C LEU A 412 -20.35 25.45 -13.83
N ASP A 413 -21.42 25.94 -13.22
CA ASP A 413 -21.40 27.16 -12.41
C ASP A 413 -21.40 26.80 -10.92
N TYR A 414 -20.25 26.95 -10.26
CA TYR A 414 -20.10 26.76 -8.82
C TYR A 414 -20.16 28.08 -8.04
N ALA A 415 -20.51 29.19 -8.69
CA ALA A 415 -20.73 30.43 -7.96
C ALA A 415 -22.00 30.29 -7.11
N TYR A 416 -21.82 30.37 -5.79
CA TYR A 416 -22.94 30.43 -4.86
C TYR A 416 -23.52 31.85 -4.88
N GLU A 417 -24.84 31.96 -4.91
CA GLU A 417 -25.50 33.21 -4.57
C GLU A 417 -25.34 33.44 -3.05
N GLU A 418 -24.81 34.60 -2.66
CA GLU A 418 -24.69 34.98 -1.25
C GLU A 418 -26.06 34.89 -0.55
N GLY A 419 -26.21 33.94 0.37
CA GLY A 419 -27.42 33.77 1.17
C GLY A 419 -28.13 32.41 1.07
N GLU A 420 -27.74 31.52 0.15
CA GLU A 420 -28.30 30.15 0.13
C GLU A 420 -27.64 29.23 1.19
N PRO A 421 -28.42 28.57 2.06
CA PRO A 421 -27.89 27.87 3.24
C PRO A 421 -27.23 26.51 2.96
N THR A 422 -27.23 26.02 1.71
CA THR A 422 -26.52 24.79 1.32
C THR A 422 -26.17 24.78 -0.16
N PRO A 423 -25.01 24.22 -0.57
CA PRO A 423 -24.71 23.98 -1.97
C PRO A 423 -25.77 23.12 -2.64
N ASN A 424 -26.62 23.72 -3.48
CA ASN A 424 -27.41 22.94 -4.41
C ASN A 424 -26.44 22.18 -5.35
N PRO A 425 -26.73 20.92 -5.71
CA PRO A 425 -25.89 20.17 -6.64
C PRO A 425 -25.80 20.97 -7.95
N VAL A 426 -24.57 21.27 -8.39
CA VAL A 426 -24.35 22.02 -9.63
C VAL A 426 -24.98 21.27 -10.80
N ILE A 427 -25.98 21.89 -11.42
CA ILE A 427 -26.68 21.34 -12.58
C ILE A 427 -25.89 21.75 -13.82
N PRO A 428 -25.31 20.80 -14.57
CA PRO A 428 -24.57 21.13 -15.78
C PRO A 428 -25.48 21.74 -16.85
N LYS A 429 -25.06 22.86 -17.44
CA LYS A 429 -25.77 23.52 -18.54
C LYS A 429 -25.05 23.25 -19.85
N VAL A 430 -25.77 22.80 -20.87
CA VAL A 430 -25.21 22.70 -22.24
C VAL A 430 -25.49 24.02 -22.95
N LEU A 431 -24.44 24.77 -23.27
CA LEU A 431 -24.54 26.09 -23.91
C LEU A 431 -24.07 26.02 -25.35
N ASN A 432 -24.70 26.81 -26.23
CA ASN A 432 -24.33 26.93 -27.65
C ASN A 432 -23.46 28.17 -27.86
N ILE A 433 -22.21 28.00 -28.27
CA ILE A 433 -21.24 29.08 -28.53
C ILE A 433 -21.73 30.04 -29.62
N GLU A 434 -22.50 29.54 -30.59
CA GLU A 434 -23.05 30.37 -31.68
C GLU A 434 -24.31 31.14 -31.25
N ASP A 435 -24.91 30.79 -30.11
CA ASP A 435 -26.06 31.51 -29.57
C ASP A 435 -25.59 32.77 -28.84
N PRO A 436 -25.98 33.98 -29.30
CA PRO A 436 -25.55 35.22 -28.67
C PRO A 436 -26.00 35.33 -27.20
N THR A 437 -27.05 34.62 -26.79
CA THR A 437 -27.51 34.60 -25.39
C THR A 437 -26.54 33.82 -24.47
N THR A 438 -25.73 32.91 -25.01
CA THR A 438 -24.71 32.19 -24.26
C THR A 438 -23.62 33.14 -23.77
N GLU A 439 -23.22 34.11 -24.59
CA GLU A 439 -22.23 35.11 -24.17
C GLU A 439 -22.80 35.99 -23.05
N ASP A 440 -24.08 36.33 -23.09
CA ASP A 440 -24.75 37.04 -21.99
C ASP A 440 -24.78 36.22 -20.70
N VAL A 441 -25.07 34.92 -20.78
CA VAL A 441 -25.02 34.00 -19.63
C VAL A 441 -23.60 33.95 -19.04
N LEU A 442 -22.59 33.78 -19.90
CA LEU A 442 -21.20 33.73 -19.47
C LEU A 442 -20.71 35.07 -18.91
N ARG A 443 -21.08 36.21 -19.49
CA ARG A 443 -20.70 37.54 -18.99
C ARG A 443 -21.36 37.85 -17.64
N ARG A 444 -22.57 37.36 -17.40
CA ARG A 444 -23.24 37.48 -16.09
C ARG A 444 -22.53 36.64 -15.03
N SER A 445 -22.22 35.38 -15.33
CA SER A 445 -21.50 34.51 -14.39
C SER A 445 -20.03 34.93 -14.24
N THR A 446 -19.37 35.40 -15.29
CA THR A 446 -17.91 35.65 -15.36
C THR A 446 -17.55 37.05 -15.89
N PRO A 447 -17.95 38.13 -15.20
CA PRO A 447 -17.87 39.51 -15.73
C PRO A 447 -16.44 40.01 -16.04
N ARG A 448 -15.41 39.32 -15.53
CA ARG A 448 -14.00 39.65 -15.76
C ARG A 448 -13.37 38.90 -16.94
N MET A 449 -14.03 37.86 -17.45
CA MET A 449 -13.50 37.05 -18.55
C MET A 449 -13.74 37.75 -19.89
N LYS A 450 -12.70 37.85 -20.70
CA LYS A 450 -12.81 38.36 -22.07
C LYS A 450 -12.92 37.17 -23.03
N PHE A 451 -14.09 37.01 -23.64
CA PHE A 451 -14.34 36.04 -24.71
C PHE A 451 -13.78 36.59 -26.03
N THR A 452 -12.45 36.61 -26.16
CA THR A 452 -11.78 37.14 -27.36
C THR A 452 -11.93 36.18 -28.55
N ASN A 453 -11.71 36.68 -29.76
CA ASN A 453 -11.62 35.83 -30.96
C ASN A 453 -10.56 34.73 -30.80
N GLU A 454 -9.50 34.97 -30.02
CA GLU A 454 -8.45 33.98 -29.72
C GLU A 454 -8.98 32.85 -28.84
N TRP A 455 -9.85 33.15 -27.87
CA TRP A 455 -10.53 32.14 -27.06
C TRP A 455 -11.42 31.26 -27.95
N HIS A 456 -12.27 31.86 -28.79
CA HIS A 456 -13.08 31.11 -29.75
C HIS A 456 -12.22 30.30 -30.74
N THR A 457 -11.06 30.82 -31.13
CA THR A 457 -10.12 30.13 -32.04
C THR A 457 -9.41 28.96 -31.35
N ALA A 458 -8.98 29.12 -30.09
CA ALA A 458 -8.34 28.05 -29.32
C ALA A 458 -9.29 26.85 -29.11
N TRP A 459 -10.59 27.14 -28.97
CA TRP A 459 -11.63 26.14 -28.83
C TRP A 459 -11.96 25.40 -30.12
N SER A 460 -12.01 26.13 -31.25
CA SER A 460 -12.29 25.55 -32.57
C SER A 460 -11.13 24.74 -33.15
N ARG A 461 -9.89 24.98 -32.73
CA ARG A 461 -8.67 24.37 -33.34
C ARG A 461 -7.94 23.36 -32.45
N SER A 462 -8.52 22.92 -31.34
CA SER A 462 -7.84 21.98 -30.44
C SER A 462 -7.57 20.63 -31.12
N ILE A 463 -6.30 20.38 -31.44
CA ILE A 463 -5.84 19.17 -32.11
C ILE A 463 -5.84 18.02 -31.09
N TRP A 464 -6.85 17.17 -31.16
CA TRP A 464 -6.85 15.92 -30.40
C TRP A 464 -6.10 14.84 -31.19
N PRO A 465 -5.21 14.06 -30.54
CA PRO A 465 -4.60 12.93 -31.21
C PRO A 465 -5.70 11.97 -31.67
N LYS A 466 -5.69 11.65 -32.97
CA LYS A 466 -6.66 10.72 -33.56
C LYS A 466 -6.62 9.40 -32.79
N SER A 467 -7.76 8.99 -32.25
CA SER A 467 -7.93 7.70 -31.59
C SER A 467 -9.20 7.05 -32.10
N ALA A 468 -9.13 5.80 -32.55
CA ALA A 468 -10.29 5.02 -33.00
C ALA A 468 -11.35 4.81 -31.91
N PHE A 469 -11.00 5.11 -30.66
CA PHE A 469 -11.86 4.90 -29.49
C PHE A 469 -12.39 6.22 -28.92
N LEU A 470 -11.91 7.38 -29.40
CA LEU A 470 -12.40 8.67 -28.94
C LEU A 470 -13.80 8.85 -29.51
N ALA A 471 -14.81 8.82 -28.66
CA ALA A 471 -16.20 8.97 -29.00
C ALA A 471 -16.57 10.43 -29.21
N TYR A 472 -16.31 11.23 -28.17
CA TYR A 472 -16.64 12.64 -28.13
C TYR A 472 -15.51 13.42 -27.49
N VAL A 473 -15.33 14.66 -27.92
CA VAL A 473 -14.61 15.65 -27.13
C VAL A 473 -15.63 16.66 -26.65
N VAL A 474 -15.89 16.66 -25.36
CA VAL A 474 -16.81 17.59 -24.70
C VAL A 474 -15.97 18.73 -24.14
N PRO A 475 -16.11 19.95 -24.68
CA PRO A 475 -15.54 21.11 -24.04
C PRO A 475 -16.27 21.39 -22.73
N VAL A 476 -15.54 21.67 -21.66
CA VAL A 476 -16.08 21.95 -20.35
C VAL A 476 -15.55 23.30 -19.90
N PHE A 477 -16.46 24.19 -19.52
CA PHE A 477 -16.18 25.46 -18.88
C PHE A 477 -16.66 25.37 -17.45
N VAL A 478 -15.77 25.63 -16.49
CA VAL A 478 -16.09 25.62 -15.07
C VAL A 478 -15.84 27.00 -14.50
N TYR A 479 -16.83 27.52 -13.79
CA TYR A 479 -16.69 28.74 -13.02
C TYR A 479 -16.65 28.41 -11.52
N LEU A 480 -15.59 28.84 -10.84
CA LEU A 480 -15.37 28.60 -9.41
C LEU A 480 -15.73 29.83 -8.58
N PRO A 481 -16.25 29.66 -7.34
CA PRO A 481 -16.69 30.77 -6.48
C PRO A 481 -15.54 31.71 -6.08
N SER A 482 -15.89 32.96 -5.79
CA SER A 482 -14.98 34.10 -5.58
C SER A 482 -14.28 34.15 -4.21
N GLU A 483 -14.50 33.19 -3.32
CA GLU A 483 -13.81 33.13 -2.02
C GLU A 483 -12.30 32.82 -2.18
N TRP A 484 -11.90 32.40 -3.37
CA TRP A 484 -10.52 32.33 -3.78
C TRP A 484 -10.21 33.69 -4.38
N GLU A 485 -9.22 34.41 -3.86
CA GLU A 485 -9.02 35.87 -4.02
C GLU A 485 -9.10 36.44 -5.46
N LYS A 486 -9.15 35.57 -6.47
CA LYS A 486 -9.58 35.84 -7.84
C LYS A 486 -10.54 34.72 -8.30
N PRO A 487 -11.76 35.01 -8.78
CA PRO A 487 -12.59 33.98 -9.40
C PRO A 487 -11.87 33.40 -10.62
N GLU A 488 -11.71 32.08 -10.63
CA GLU A 488 -11.03 31.34 -11.69
C GLU A 488 -12.06 30.69 -12.61
N ALA A 489 -12.03 31.09 -13.88
CA ALA A 489 -12.72 30.38 -14.94
C ALA A 489 -11.75 29.37 -15.55
N VAL A 490 -12.20 28.12 -15.65
CA VAL A 490 -11.37 27.02 -16.11
C VAL A 490 -11.99 26.41 -17.35
N THR A 491 -11.21 26.39 -18.43
CA THR A 491 -11.58 25.75 -19.68
C THR A 491 -10.83 24.44 -19.84
N ALA A 492 -11.57 23.35 -19.99
CA ALA A 492 -11.04 22.01 -20.17
C ALA A 492 -11.66 21.34 -21.40
N LEU A 493 -10.97 20.35 -21.95
CA LEU A 493 -11.50 19.49 -22.99
C LEU A 493 -11.52 18.05 -22.49
N CYS A 494 -12.69 17.44 -22.46
CA CYS A 494 -12.91 16.08 -21.96
C CYS A 494 -13.10 15.11 -23.11
N GLY A 495 -12.18 14.18 -23.28
CA GLY A 495 -12.33 13.07 -24.22
C GLY A 495 -13.16 11.95 -23.61
N VAL A 496 -14.33 11.67 -24.18
CA VAL A 496 -15.12 10.48 -23.87
C VAL A 496 -14.68 9.39 -24.84
N TYR A 497 -14.38 8.19 -24.33
CA TYR A 497 -13.96 7.07 -25.15
C TYR A 497 -15.00 5.95 -25.10
N PHE A 498 -15.40 5.40 -26.25
CA PHE A 498 -16.21 4.19 -26.31
C PHE A 498 -15.33 2.95 -26.35
N ASN A 499 -15.76 1.92 -25.64
CA ASN A 499 -15.18 0.59 -25.78
C ASN A 499 -16.05 -0.20 -26.76
N ASN A 500 -15.68 -0.25 -28.04
CA ASN A 500 -16.38 -1.09 -29.02
C ASN A 500 -15.93 -2.55 -28.84
N SER A 501 -16.59 -3.29 -27.96
CA SER A 501 -16.40 -4.75 -27.83
C SER A 501 -17.45 -5.57 -28.61
N ARG A 502 -18.14 -4.97 -29.59
CA ARG A 502 -18.98 -5.71 -30.54
C ARG A 502 -18.22 -6.03 -31.83
N GLU A 503 -17.18 -6.86 -31.74
CA GLU A 503 -16.84 -7.73 -32.87
C GLU A 503 -17.46 -9.09 -32.58
N GLY A 504 -18.55 -9.37 -33.28
CA GLY A 504 -19.23 -10.65 -33.20
C GLY A 504 -18.35 -11.76 -33.74
N HIS A 505 -18.27 -12.84 -32.98
CA HIS A 505 -18.15 -14.17 -33.58
C HIS A 505 -19.39 -14.44 -34.43
N VAL A 506 -19.26 -14.13 -35.73
CA VAL A 506 -19.96 -14.83 -36.81
C VAL A 506 -18.92 -15.14 -37.89
N MET A 507 -18.05 -16.10 -37.59
CA MET A 507 -17.81 -17.34 -38.35
C MET A 507 -17.03 -18.29 -37.45
#